data_AF-A0A7G3ZAP4-F1
#
_entry.id   AF-A0A7G3ZAP4-F1
#
_cell.length_a   1.000
_cell.length_b   1.000
_cell.length_c   1.000
_cell.angle_alpha   90.00
_cell.angle_beta   90.00
_cell.angle_gamma   90.00
#
_symmetry.space_group_name_H-M   'P 1'
#
loop_
_entity.id
_entity.type
_entity.pdbx_description
1 polymer ?
#
loop_
_entity_poly.entity_id
_entity_poly.type
_entity_poly.pdbx_seq_one_letter_code
_entity_poly.pdbx_strand_id
1 'polypeptide(L)'
;MDVGLFLALPVDIRTWVYYQLDGNFSCVTPEPIEQLYSDQIIKLASQVEKDSSASQKLLKKRLYDVFAQYLNIFDYSPSLISRWLEYSLWLRYDSIVLDCMRLNHAYGGTLIGQVDWIYLDGRLRLAYFKNCMPVVWYTLREYARWIIREETEDDELDGVSFFRLNLEYSSLDFLKRIFKSMRNNDLFLLLSEVFLEEDGETDLPALVDDDADQVAYPVEDLRVIELLSKLESMKNLNRISVRGDRLFEALINFHGVRDNPGRTISYMVKKRIMRLELWQLNEPARSGLADFTRWENLRELRLVNINTIDFNKLVLPSLCKMISLESVSEVVWWDLESKIGSVIEGSTITRKLNATTKLRFLDRKSLKPDNLGLCQSIVWQAFKHLNFLKLQNVTTVRGGKIVIPCALYNNRRVLLFPTTSSVKEIIII
;
A
#
# COMPACT_ATOMS: atom_id res chain seq x y z
N MET A 1 10.73 8.77 30.65
CA MET A 1 10.81 9.75 29.55
C MET A 1 10.21 11.04 30.04
N ASP A 2 10.87 12.19 29.82
CA ASP A 2 10.25 13.49 30.10
C ASP A 2 9.47 13.95 28.86
N VAL A 3 8.14 13.91 28.97
CA VAL A 3 7.24 14.20 27.86
C VAL A 3 7.18 15.70 27.57
N GLY A 4 7.29 16.55 28.59
CA GLY A 4 7.25 18.00 28.43
C GLY A 4 8.45 18.51 27.64
N LEU A 5 9.65 18.00 27.98
CA LEU A 5 10.88 18.34 27.26
C LEU A 5 10.85 17.86 25.80
N PHE A 6 10.32 16.65 25.55
CA PHE A 6 10.22 16.13 24.18
C PHE A 6 9.23 16.94 23.33
N LEU A 7 8.05 17.26 23.87
CA LEU A 7 7.03 18.02 23.14
C LEU A 7 7.44 19.49 22.91
N ALA A 8 8.38 20.01 23.70
CA ALA A 8 8.99 21.32 23.47
C ALA A 8 10.00 21.35 22.31
N LEU A 9 10.43 20.18 21.79
CA LEU A 9 11.28 20.12 20.61
C LEU A 9 10.53 20.56 19.34
N PRO A 10 11.22 21.13 18.35
CA PRO A 10 10.60 21.53 17.10
C PRO A 10 10.04 20.33 16.30
N VAL A 11 9.05 20.65 15.45
CA VAL A 11 8.22 19.67 14.73
C VAL A 11 9.05 18.74 13.84
N ASP A 12 10.10 19.26 13.21
CA ASP A 12 11.02 18.50 12.36
C ASP A 12 11.68 17.33 13.10
N ILE A 13 12.23 17.59 14.30
CA ILE A 13 12.86 16.56 15.14
C ILE A 13 11.82 15.50 15.53
N ARG A 14 10.65 15.94 16.01
CA ARG A 14 9.56 15.03 16.40
C ARG A 14 9.08 14.19 15.24
N THR A 15 8.95 14.78 14.05
CA THR A 15 8.56 14.07 12.82
C THR A 15 9.57 12.97 12.49
N TRP A 16 10.88 13.24 12.56
CA TRP A 16 11.89 12.21 12.33
C TRP A 16 11.85 11.10 13.39
N VAL A 17 11.64 11.44 14.66
CA VAL A 17 11.50 10.45 15.73
C VAL A 17 10.30 9.55 15.48
N TYR A 18 9.14 10.13 15.15
CA TYR A 18 7.93 9.36 14.86
C TYR A 18 8.03 8.51 13.60
N TYR A 19 8.74 9.00 12.59
CA TYR A 19 9.03 8.23 11.39
C TYR A 19 9.83 6.96 11.70
N GLN A 20 10.82 7.06 12.61
CA GLN A 20 11.61 5.90 13.04
C GLN A 20 10.85 4.99 14.01
N LEU A 21 9.93 5.54 14.80
CA LEU A 21 9.07 4.76 15.71
C LEU A 21 8.04 3.93 14.95
N ASP A 22 7.65 4.36 13.74
CA ASP A 22 6.83 3.60 12.79
C ASP A 22 5.52 3.08 13.42
N GLY A 23 4.87 3.92 14.22
CA GLY A 23 3.60 3.62 14.88
C GLY A 23 3.67 2.62 16.05
N ASN A 24 4.85 2.15 16.45
CA ASN A 24 5.02 1.26 17.59
C ASN A 24 5.02 2.03 18.92
N PHE A 25 3.83 2.44 19.37
CA PHE A 25 3.66 3.23 20.60
C PHE A 25 3.65 2.43 21.90
N SER A 26 3.69 1.10 21.82
CA SER A 26 3.71 0.22 23.00
C SER A 26 4.79 -0.85 22.85
N CYS A 27 5.21 -1.43 23.97
CA CYS A 27 6.08 -2.61 23.97
C CYS A 27 5.32 -3.91 23.69
N VAL A 28 4.06 -3.81 23.27
CA VAL A 28 3.17 -4.93 22.97
C VAL A 28 2.99 -4.95 21.47
N THR A 29 3.72 -5.82 20.81
CA THR A 29 3.64 -6.03 19.36
C THR A 29 3.64 -7.53 19.10
N PRO A 30 2.82 -8.03 18.15
CA PRO A 30 2.93 -9.41 17.72
C PRO A 30 4.34 -9.66 17.19
N GLU A 31 4.85 -10.88 17.37
CA GLU A 31 6.14 -11.26 16.79
C GLU A 31 6.04 -11.17 15.26
N PRO A 32 7.05 -10.60 14.57
CA PRO A 32 7.10 -10.59 13.12
C PRO A 32 6.92 -12.00 12.56
N ILE A 33 6.12 -12.12 11.50
CA ILE A 33 5.82 -13.41 10.86
C ILE A 33 7.09 -14.19 10.50
N GLU A 34 8.12 -13.49 10.02
CA GLU A 34 9.42 -14.10 9.70
C GLU A 34 10.05 -14.82 10.89
N GLN A 35 9.96 -14.24 12.10
CA GLN A 35 10.49 -14.86 13.32
C GLN A 35 9.68 -16.10 13.70
N LEU A 36 8.35 -16.06 13.56
CA LEU A 36 7.48 -17.20 13.83
C LEU A 36 7.81 -18.41 12.94
N TYR A 37 8.27 -18.18 11.70
CA TYR A 37 8.65 -19.25 10.77
C TYR A 37 10.14 -19.61 10.81
N SER A 38 11.03 -18.70 11.23
CA SER A 38 12.47 -18.96 11.31
C SER A 38 12.91 -19.60 12.63
N ASP A 39 12.15 -19.37 13.70
CA ASP A 39 12.48 -19.89 15.02
C ASP A 39 12.32 -21.41 15.05
N GLN A 40 13.36 -22.12 15.47
CA GLN A 40 13.33 -23.58 15.66
C GLN A 40 12.43 -24.00 16.83
N ILE A 41 11.99 -23.04 17.65
CA ILE A 41 11.18 -23.25 18.84
C ILE A 41 9.86 -22.52 18.66
N ILE A 42 8.78 -23.27 18.46
CA ILE A 42 7.43 -22.71 18.47
C ILE A 42 7.06 -22.40 19.92
N LYS A 43 6.94 -21.11 20.25
CA LYS A 43 6.46 -20.64 21.56
C LYS A 43 4.95 -20.86 21.65
N LEU A 44 4.55 -22.04 22.09
CA LEU A 44 3.15 -22.29 22.45
C LEU A 44 2.86 -21.67 23.81
N ALA A 45 1.72 -20.99 23.92
CA ALA A 45 1.22 -20.58 25.22
C ALA A 45 1.15 -21.82 26.13
N SER A 46 1.87 -21.80 27.25
CA SER A 46 1.81 -22.91 28.18
C SER A 46 0.35 -23.04 28.66
N GLN A 47 -0.16 -24.26 28.82
CA GLN A 47 -1.49 -24.48 29.44
C GLN A 47 -1.60 -23.85 30.85
N VAL A 48 -0.49 -23.38 31.41
CA VAL A 48 -0.33 -22.78 32.74
C VAL A 48 0.01 -21.27 32.66
N GLU A 49 -0.18 -20.59 31.52
CA GLU A 49 -0.33 -19.12 31.54
C GLU A 49 -1.67 -18.76 32.20
N LYS A 50 -1.80 -19.08 33.49
CA LYS A 50 -2.87 -18.63 34.35
C LYS A 50 -2.81 -17.11 34.32
N ASP A 51 -3.91 -16.47 33.94
CA ASP A 51 -4.10 -15.02 34.11
C ASP A 51 -3.58 -14.62 35.49
N SER A 52 -2.42 -13.96 35.51
CA SER A 52 -1.54 -13.95 36.68
C SER A 52 -2.08 -13.08 37.81
N SER A 53 -3.02 -12.18 37.51
CA SER A 53 -3.65 -11.29 38.47
C SER A 53 -5.19 -11.25 38.33
N ALA A 54 -5.88 -10.98 39.45
CA ALA A 54 -7.32 -10.74 39.44
C ALA A 54 -7.72 -9.54 38.54
N SER A 55 -6.83 -8.56 38.40
CA SER A 55 -7.00 -7.41 37.51
C SER A 55 -7.07 -7.83 36.04
N GLN A 56 -6.16 -8.69 35.58
CA GLN A 56 -6.15 -9.18 34.19
C GLN A 56 -7.41 -9.98 33.85
N LYS A 57 -7.89 -10.83 34.77
CA LYS A 57 -9.16 -11.54 34.61
C LYS A 57 -10.34 -10.57 34.46
N LEU A 58 -10.35 -9.49 35.24
CA LEU A 58 -11.39 -8.47 35.16
C LEU A 58 -11.34 -7.69 33.84
N LEU A 59 -10.15 -7.30 33.39
CA LEU A 59 -9.94 -6.62 32.11
C LEU A 59 -10.40 -7.49 30.96
N LYS A 60 -9.97 -8.75 30.91
CA LYS A 60 -10.39 -9.71 29.89
C LYS A 60 -11.91 -9.87 29.88
N LYS A 61 -12.53 -10.09 31.03
CA LYS A 61 -14.00 -10.21 31.15
C LYS A 61 -14.77 -8.96 30.68
N ARG A 62 -14.18 -7.76 30.76
CA ARG A 62 -14.88 -6.50 30.44
C ARG A 62 -14.58 -5.96 29.05
N LEU A 63 -13.35 -6.09 28.59
CA LEU A 63 -12.84 -5.40 27.40
C LEU A 63 -12.57 -6.36 26.25
N TYR A 64 -12.21 -7.62 26.51
CA TYR A 64 -11.86 -8.54 25.42
C TYR A 64 -13.01 -8.69 24.43
N ASP A 65 -14.23 -8.92 24.91
CA ASP A 65 -15.42 -9.07 24.05
C ASP A 65 -15.68 -7.84 23.17
N VAL A 66 -15.29 -6.64 23.62
CA VAL A 66 -15.42 -5.39 22.85
C VAL A 66 -14.44 -5.37 21.68
N PHE A 67 -13.22 -5.88 21.88
CA PHE A 67 -12.14 -5.86 20.89
C PHE A 67 -11.94 -7.19 20.16
N ALA A 68 -12.71 -8.23 20.49
CA ALA A 68 -12.51 -9.60 20.05
C ALA A 68 -12.37 -9.72 18.54
N GLN A 69 -13.16 -8.96 17.76
CA GLN A 69 -13.08 -8.94 16.29
C GLN A 69 -11.69 -8.58 15.76
N TYR A 70 -10.94 -7.74 16.48
CA TYR A 70 -9.64 -7.23 16.05
C TYR A 70 -8.47 -7.91 16.75
N LEU A 71 -8.72 -8.65 17.84
CA LEU A 71 -7.69 -9.26 18.68
C LEU A 71 -7.68 -10.78 18.66
N ASN A 72 -8.76 -11.44 18.26
CA ASN A 72 -8.87 -12.90 18.23
C ASN A 72 -7.78 -13.57 17.37
N ILE A 73 -7.29 -12.89 16.32
CA ILE A 73 -6.18 -13.37 15.49
C ILE A 73 -4.88 -13.59 16.31
N PHE A 74 -4.77 -12.97 17.49
CA PHE A 74 -3.64 -13.09 18.39
C PHE A 74 -3.88 -14.04 19.57
N ASP A 75 -4.97 -14.82 19.57
CA ASP A 75 -5.29 -15.75 20.66
C ASP A 75 -4.24 -16.85 20.87
N TYR A 76 -3.35 -17.07 19.89
CA TYR A 76 -2.18 -17.93 20.04
C TYR A 76 -1.21 -17.44 21.13
N SER A 77 -1.26 -16.16 21.51
CA SER A 77 -0.47 -15.56 22.59
C SER A 77 -1.36 -14.79 23.59
N PRO A 78 -1.97 -15.48 24.58
CA PRO A 78 -2.85 -14.86 25.58
C PRO A 78 -2.17 -13.79 26.44
N SER A 79 -0.86 -13.93 26.68
CA SER A 79 -0.05 -12.93 27.39
C SER A 79 0.10 -11.62 26.61
N LEU A 80 0.16 -11.67 25.27
CA LEU A 80 0.12 -10.48 24.41
C LEU A 80 -1.18 -9.71 24.61
N ILE A 81 -2.32 -10.41 24.53
CA ILE A 81 -3.65 -9.80 24.70
C ILE A 81 -3.80 -9.20 26.10
N SER A 82 -3.38 -9.93 27.14
CA SER A 82 -3.45 -9.44 28.53
C SER A 82 -2.68 -8.13 28.72
N ARG A 83 -1.47 -8.03 28.16
CA ARG A 83 -0.68 -6.79 28.19
C ARG A 83 -1.29 -5.70 27.33
N TRP A 84 -1.80 -6.05 26.15
CA TRP A 84 -2.47 -5.08 25.27
C TRP A 84 -3.65 -4.43 25.97
N LEU A 85 -4.47 -5.20 26.69
CA LEU A 85 -5.61 -4.69 27.45
C LEU A 85 -5.21 -3.68 28.53
N GLU A 86 -4.02 -3.82 29.14
CA GLU A 86 -3.50 -2.82 30.09
C GLU A 86 -3.16 -1.49 29.39
N TYR A 87 -2.49 -1.55 28.23
CA TYR A 87 -2.22 -0.36 27.41
C TYR A 87 -3.50 0.28 26.86
N SER A 88 -4.51 -0.53 26.54
CA SER A 88 -5.76 -0.11 25.89
C SER A 88 -6.50 0.99 26.66
N LEU A 89 -6.31 1.06 27.98
CA LEU A 89 -6.96 2.02 28.86
C LEU A 89 -6.42 3.45 28.68
N TRP A 90 -5.12 3.58 28.42
CA TRP A 90 -4.39 4.84 28.54
C TRP A 90 -3.74 5.29 27.25
N LEU A 91 -3.35 4.37 26.36
CA LEU A 91 -2.48 4.68 25.22
C LEU A 91 -3.09 5.73 24.27
N ARG A 92 -4.40 5.69 24.05
CA ARG A 92 -5.10 6.69 23.23
C ARG A 92 -5.14 8.10 23.84
N TYR A 93 -4.83 8.24 25.13
CA TYR A 93 -4.79 9.52 25.84
C TYR A 93 -3.36 10.01 26.07
N ASP A 94 -2.37 9.22 25.68
CA ASP A 94 -0.97 9.57 25.82
C ASP A 94 -0.64 10.79 24.95
N SER A 95 0.08 11.75 25.52
CA SER A 95 0.39 13.00 24.85
C SER A 95 1.39 12.85 23.69
N ILE A 96 2.29 11.86 23.75
CA ILE A 96 3.22 11.54 22.65
C ILE A 96 2.42 10.94 21.48
N VAL A 97 1.48 10.06 21.78
CA VAL A 97 0.59 9.45 20.78
C VAL A 97 -0.29 10.51 20.12
N LEU A 98 -0.94 11.37 20.89
CA LEU A 98 -1.77 12.46 20.36
C LEU A 98 -0.94 13.42 19.50
N ASP A 99 0.28 13.75 19.91
CA ASP A 99 1.18 14.60 19.11
C ASP A 99 1.59 13.93 17.79
N CYS A 100 1.92 12.64 17.80
CA CYS A 100 2.18 11.89 16.58
C CYS A 100 0.96 11.87 15.64
N MET A 101 -0.25 11.71 16.18
CA MET A 101 -1.47 11.72 15.37
C MET A 101 -1.73 13.10 14.74
N ARG A 102 -1.41 14.20 15.45
CA ARG A 102 -1.48 15.57 14.92
C ARG A 102 -0.53 15.76 13.75
N LEU A 103 0.73 15.37 13.93
CA LEU A 103 1.72 15.46 12.86
C LEU A 103 1.34 14.58 11.69
N ASN A 104 0.92 13.33 11.94
CA ASN A 104 0.48 12.44 10.86
C ASN A 104 -0.70 13.01 10.08
N HIS A 105 -1.67 13.63 10.75
CA HIS A 105 -2.78 14.33 10.11
C HIS A 105 -2.30 15.51 9.26
N ALA A 106 -1.43 16.37 9.80
CA ALA A 106 -0.86 17.52 9.10
C ALA A 106 -0.07 17.11 7.83
N TYR A 107 0.58 15.94 7.86
CA TYR A 107 1.30 15.37 6.72
C TYR A 107 0.46 14.39 5.88
N GLY A 108 -0.87 14.44 5.97
CA GLY A 108 -1.77 13.66 5.13
C GLY A 108 -1.60 12.14 5.24
N GLY A 109 -1.12 11.66 6.39
CA GLY A 109 -0.91 10.23 6.66
C GLY A 109 0.40 9.61 6.23
N THR A 110 1.35 10.43 5.81
CA THR A 110 2.64 9.94 5.31
C THR A 110 3.60 9.51 6.42
N LEU A 111 3.33 9.88 7.68
CA LEU A 111 4.25 9.65 8.80
C LEU A 111 4.16 8.22 9.36
N ILE A 112 2.95 7.79 9.76
CA ILE A 112 2.71 6.44 10.31
C ILE A 112 1.72 5.61 9.50
N GLY A 113 1.13 6.18 8.44
CA GLY A 113 0.11 5.54 7.62
C GLY A 113 -1.31 6.01 7.93
N GLN A 114 -2.27 5.41 7.23
CA GLN A 114 -3.69 5.77 7.20
C GLN A 114 -4.42 5.46 8.52
N VAL A 115 -5.54 6.14 8.77
CA VAL A 115 -6.47 5.84 9.86
C VAL A 115 -7.75 5.24 9.28
N ASP A 116 -8.17 4.12 9.85
CA ASP A 116 -9.27 3.31 9.37
C ASP A 116 -10.58 3.61 10.10
N TRP A 117 -11.67 3.66 9.36
CA TRP A 117 -13.01 3.62 9.91
C TRP A 117 -13.36 2.21 10.37
N ILE A 118 -13.75 2.08 11.64
CA ILE A 118 -14.13 0.83 12.27
C ILE A 118 -15.44 0.96 13.05
N TYR A 119 -16.08 -0.17 13.33
CA TYR A 119 -17.23 -0.24 14.22
C TYR A 119 -16.84 -0.96 15.50
N LEU A 120 -16.75 -0.21 16.59
CA LEU A 120 -16.25 -0.71 17.87
C LEU A 120 -17.13 -0.18 19.00
N ASP A 121 -17.50 -1.07 19.92
CA ASP A 121 -18.30 -0.71 21.10
C ASP A 121 -19.64 -0.03 20.72
N GLY A 122 -20.31 -0.60 19.71
CA GLY A 122 -21.59 -0.10 19.20
C GLY A 122 -21.52 1.26 18.48
N ARG A 123 -20.31 1.80 18.24
CA ARG A 123 -20.12 3.14 17.67
C ARG A 123 -19.16 3.11 16.49
N LEU A 124 -19.38 4.03 15.55
CA LEU A 124 -18.43 4.34 14.50
C LEU A 124 -17.22 5.07 15.11
N ARG A 125 -16.01 4.56 14.86
CA ARG A 125 -14.75 5.11 15.37
C ARG A 125 -13.70 5.12 14.26
N LEU A 126 -12.68 5.95 14.46
CA LEU A 126 -11.44 6.00 13.71
C LEU A 126 -10.38 5.22 14.49
N ALA A 127 -9.62 4.35 13.85
CA ALA A 127 -8.57 3.57 14.48
C ALA A 127 -7.30 3.52 13.64
N TYR A 128 -6.16 3.52 14.33
CA TYR A 128 -4.87 3.24 13.71
C TYR A 128 -4.46 1.81 14.04
N PHE A 129 -4.08 1.05 13.02
CA PHE A 129 -3.60 -0.32 13.13
C PHE A 129 -2.12 -0.39 12.83
N LYS A 130 -1.40 -1.21 13.61
CA LYS A 130 -0.03 -1.60 13.33
C LYS A 130 0.05 -3.11 13.40
N ASN A 131 0.59 -3.75 12.35
CA ASN A 131 0.71 -5.21 12.25
C ASN A 131 -0.64 -5.91 12.52
N CYS A 132 -1.72 -5.40 11.92
CA CYS A 132 -3.11 -5.85 12.10
C CYS A 132 -3.67 -5.72 13.54
N MET A 133 -2.93 -5.13 14.48
CA MET A 133 -3.38 -4.88 15.83
C MET A 133 -3.84 -3.43 16.00
N PRO A 134 -5.03 -3.17 16.57
CA PRO A 134 -5.47 -1.82 16.86
C PRO A 134 -4.57 -1.21 17.93
N VAL A 135 -4.05 0.00 17.69
CA VAL A 135 -3.17 0.70 18.64
C VAL A 135 -3.92 1.83 19.34
N VAL A 136 -4.63 2.65 18.56
CA VAL A 136 -5.47 3.74 19.07
C VAL A 136 -6.79 3.83 18.34
N TRP A 137 -7.81 4.32 19.04
CA TRP A 137 -9.14 4.55 18.49
C TRP A 137 -9.81 5.77 19.12
N TYR A 138 -10.49 6.53 18.27
CA TYR A 138 -11.19 7.77 18.62
C TYR A 138 -12.57 7.78 17.98
N THR A 139 -13.57 8.30 18.66
CA THR A 139 -14.76 8.80 17.95
C THR A 139 -14.36 9.99 17.09
N LEU A 140 -15.14 10.29 16.04
CA LEU A 140 -14.87 11.46 15.20
C LEU A 140 -14.81 12.76 16.03
N ARG A 141 -15.67 12.89 17.06
CA ARG A 141 -15.68 14.05 17.97
C ARG A 141 -14.40 14.15 18.79
N GLU A 142 -13.89 13.03 19.31
CA GLU A 142 -12.62 13.00 20.05
C GLU A 142 -11.45 13.35 19.12
N TYR A 143 -11.44 12.78 17.90
CA TYR A 143 -10.41 13.06 16.90
C TYR A 143 -10.38 14.55 16.53
N ALA A 144 -11.54 15.13 16.19
CA ALA A 144 -11.63 16.55 15.86
C ALA A 144 -11.14 17.44 17.02
N ARG A 145 -11.59 17.13 18.25
CA ARG A 145 -11.26 17.93 19.44
C ARG A 145 -9.78 17.85 19.83
N TRP A 146 -9.17 16.67 19.78
CA TRP A 146 -7.83 16.47 20.31
C TRP A 146 -6.72 16.51 19.25
N ILE A 147 -7.04 16.18 18.01
CA ILE A 147 -6.05 16.02 16.93
C ILE A 147 -6.16 17.16 15.92
N ILE A 148 -7.35 17.46 15.41
CA ILE A 148 -7.48 18.52 14.37
C ILE A 148 -7.21 19.90 14.99
N ARG A 149 -7.85 20.22 16.12
CA ARG A 149 -7.90 21.55 16.76
C ARG A 149 -8.42 22.63 15.78
N GLU A 150 -9.45 23.37 16.19
CA GLU A 150 -10.18 24.38 15.37
C GLU A 150 -9.35 25.62 14.93
N GLU A 151 -8.01 25.55 14.89
CA GLU A 151 -7.12 26.66 14.51
C GLU A 151 -6.56 26.55 13.08
N THR A 152 -7.11 25.68 12.24
CA THR A 152 -6.87 25.78 10.78
C THR A 152 -7.96 26.68 10.21
N GLU A 153 -7.57 27.88 9.76
CA GLU A 153 -8.41 28.78 8.98
C GLU A 153 -9.14 27.99 7.88
N ASP A 154 -10.44 28.27 7.70
CA ASP A 154 -11.48 27.43 7.07
C ASP A 154 -11.20 26.95 5.63
N ASP A 155 -10.10 27.35 4.98
CA ASP A 155 -9.80 27.04 3.58
C ASP A 155 -8.90 25.80 3.36
N GLU A 156 -8.29 25.20 4.40
CA GLU A 156 -7.41 24.01 4.26
C GLU A 156 -8.03 22.68 4.73
N LEU A 157 -9.17 22.72 5.43
CA LEU A 157 -9.88 21.52 5.94
C LEU A 157 -10.54 20.68 4.83
N ASP A 158 -10.76 21.25 3.64
CA ASP A 158 -11.26 20.55 2.45
C ASP A 158 -10.22 19.55 1.86
N GLY A 159 -9.00 19.49 2.42
CA GLY A 159 -7.90 18.66 1.93
C GLY A 159 -7.60 17.37 2.71
N VAL A 160 -8.40 16.97 3.71
CA VAL A 160 -8.07 15.79 4.55
C VAL A 160 -8.34 14.48 3.78
N SER A 161 -7.38 14.09 2.94
CA SER A 161 -7.38 12.81 2.23
C SER A 161 -6.65 11.72 3.03
N PHE A 162 -7.13 11.43 4.23
CA PHE A 162 -6.41 10.59 5.20
C PHE A 162 -7.20 9.42 5.81
N PHE A 163 -8.52 9.38 5.65
CA PHE A 163 -9.31 8.30 6.25
C PHE A 163 -9.59 7.19 5.24
N ARG A 164 -9.36 5.97 5.70
CA ARG A 164 -9.52 4.76 4.91
C ARG A 164 -10.67 3.91 5.43
N LEU A 165 -11.30 3.16 4.54
CA LEU A 165 -12.15 2.03 4.92
C LEU A 165 -11.48 0.74 4.46
N ASN A 166 -11.05 -0.07 5.42
CA ASN A 166 -10.36 -1.34 5.16
C ASN A 166 -11.30 -2.54 5.39
N LEU A 167 -11.52 -3.34 4.35
CA LEU A 167 -12.34 -4.56 4.43
C LEU A 167 -11.68 -5.69 5.22
N GLU A 168 -10.34 -5.71 5.33
CA GLU A 168 -9.58 -6.68 6.15
C GLU A 168 -10.07 -6.73 7.60
N TYR A 169 -10.54 -5.58 8.11
CA TYR A 169 -10.96 -5.41 9.50
C TYR A 169 -12.49 -5.44 9.68
N SER A 170 -13.26 -5.64 8.61
CA SER A 170 -14.71 -5.43 8.62
C SER A 170 -15.48 -6.68 8.20
N SER A 171 -16.33 -7.20 9.09
CA SER A 171 -17.36 -8.15 8.69
C SER A 171 -18.48 -7.44 7.92
N LEU A 172 -19.29 -8.20 7.18
CA LEU A 172 -20.43 -7.66 6.42
C LEU A 172 -21.41 -6.88 7.32
N ASP A 173 -21.69 -7.40 8.51
CA ASP A 173 -22.62 -6.76 9.45
C ASP A 173 -22.06 -5.43 9.97
N PHE A 174 -20.77 -5.39 10.27
CA PHE A 174 -20.12 -4.15 10.69
C PHE A 174 -20.04 -3.14 9.55
N LEU A 175 -19.72 -3.59 8.34
CA LEU A 175 -19.71 -2.73 7.15
C LEU A 175 -21.08 -2.06 6.93
N LYS A 176 -22.17 -2.82 7.03
CA LYS A 176 -23.54 -2.28 6.96
C LYS A 176 -23.82 -1.26 8.06
N ARG A 177 -23.34 -1.51 9.28
CA ARG A 177 -23.48 -0.55 10.41
C ARG A 177 -22.63 0.71 10.21
N ILE A 178 -21.43 0.58 9.66
CA ILE A 178 -20.56 1.70 9.28
C ILE A 178 -21.28 2.56 8.25
N PHE A 179 -21.75 1.97 7.15
CA PHE A 179 -22.46 2.72 6.10
C PHE A 179 -23.75 3.36 6.59
N LYS A 180 -24.52 2.67 7.44
CA LYS A 180 -25.70 3.28 8.09
C LYS A 180 -25.30 4.49 8.93
N SER A 181 -24.25 4.38 9.73
CA SER A 181 -23.76 5.46 10.59
C SER A 181 -23.18 6.63 9.79
N MET A 182 -22.42 6.35 8.72
CA MET A 182 -21.87 7.36 7.82
C MET A 182 -22.97 8.09 7.06
N ARG A 183 -23.99 7.37 6.56
CA ARG A 183 -25.13 7.97 5.87
C ARG A 183 -25.92 8.90 6.78
N ASN A 184 -26.17 8.48 8.03
CA ASN A 184 -26.94 9.28 8.98
C ASN A 184 -26.24 10.57 9.42
N ASN A 185 -24.91 10.62 9.32
CA ASN A 185 -24.08 11.75 9.77
C ASN A 185 -23.35 12.44 8.62
N ASP A 186 -23.68 12.12 7.36
CA ASP A 186 -23.06 12.64 6.13
C ASP A 186 -21.52 12.55 6.08
N LEU A 187 -20.97 11.41 6.50
CA LEU A 187 -19.52 11.22 6.67
C LEU A 187 -18.81 10.59 5.45
N PHE A 188 -19.53 10.29 4.36
CA PHE A 188 -18.92 9.67 3.17
C PHE A 188 -17.87 10.56 2.49
N LEU A 189 -17.97 11.88 2.67
CA LEU A 189 -16.98 12.84 2.15
C LEU A 189 -15.63 12.74 2.86
N LEU A 190 -15.58 12.16 4.06
CA LEU A 190 -14.34 12.01 4.80
C LEU A 190 -13.49 10.83 4.32
N LEU A 191 -14.05 9.92 3.50
CA LEU A 191 -13.33 8.77 2.97
C LEU A 191 -12.51 9.17 1.73
N SER A 192 -11.20 8.93 1.81
CA SER A 192 -10.25 9.16 0.72
C SER A 192 -9.67 7.89 0.13
N GLU A 193 -9.67 6.80 0.91
CA GLU A 193 -9.14 5.50 0.49
C GLU A 193 -10.09 4.35 0.84
N VAL A 194 -10.13 3.34 -0.01
CA VAL A 194 -10.73 2.04 0.29
C VAL A 194 -9.71 0.93 0.05
N PHE A 195 -9.68 -0.05 0.95
CA PHE A 195 -8.87 -1.26 0.80
C PHE A 195 -9.79 -2.48 0.64
N LEU A 196 -9.65 -3.15 -0.49
CA LEU A 196 -10.47 -4.28 -0.94
C LEU A 196 -9.69 -5.58 -0.75
N GLU A 197 -10.32 -6.52 -0.07
CA GLU A 197 -9.84 -7.88 0.16
C GLU A 197 -11.04 -8.83 0.11
N GLU A 198 -10.81 -10.06 -0.36
CA GLU A 198 -11.80 -11.13 -0.45
C GLU A 198 -11.35 -12.27 0.46
N ASP A 199 -12.22 -12.72 1.38
CA ASP A 199 -11.92 -13.82 2.28
C ASP A 199 -12.13 -15.14 1.53
N GLY A 200 -11.05 -15.82 1.18
CA GLY A 200 -11.09 -17.19 0.67
C GLY A 200 -9.95 -17.55 -0.26
N GLU A 201 -9.42 -18.76 -0.11
CA GLU A 201 -8.61 -19.42 -1.14
C GLU A 201 -9.54 -19.82 -2.28
N THR A 202 -9.83 -18.89 -3.19
CA THR A 202 -10.44 -19.29 -4.46
C THR A 202 -9.33 -19.48 -5.47
N ASP A 203 -9.07 -20.73 -5.83
CA ASP A 203 -8.21 -21.05 -6.96
C ASP A 203 -8.69 -20.29 -8.19
N LEU A 204 -7.81 -19.46 -8.75
CA LEU A 204 -8.07 -18.82 -10.02
C LEU A 204 -8.24 -19.90 -11.10
N PRO A 205 -9.25 -19.80 -11.98
CA PRO A 205 -9.44 -20.76 -13.05
C PRO A 205 -8.14 -20.93 -13.86
N ALA A 206 -7.77 -22.17 -14.13
CA ALA A 206 -6.64 -22.48 -15.00
C ALA A 206 -6.90 -21.86 -16.37
N LEU A 207 -5.96 -21.03 -16.85
CA LEU A 207 -6.02 -20.49 -18.19
C LEU A 207 -5.66 -21.63 -19.15
N VAL A 208 -6.62 -22.08 -19.95
CA VAL A 208 -6.35 -22.90 -21.13
C VAL A 208 -6.08 -21.91 -22.27
N ASP A 209 -4.92 -22.06 -22.93
CA ASP A 209 -4.31 -21.06 -23.84
C ASP A 209 -5.22 -20.52 -24.96
N ASP A 210 -6.37 -21.17 -25.24
CA ASP A 210 -7.31 -20.75 -26.30
C ASP A 210 -8.53 -19.93 -25.81
N ASP A 211 -8.73 -19.72 -24.49
CA ASP A 211 -9.97 -19.11 -23.93
C ASP A 211 -9.76 -17.96 -22.92
N ALA A 212 -8.57 -17.35 -22.86
CA ALA A 212 -8.27 -16.25 -21.93
C ALA A 212 -9.27 -15.07 -22.03
N ASP A 213 -9.79 -14.79 -23.23
CA ASP A 213 -10.78 -13.74 -23.53
C ASP A 213 -12.22 -14.05 -23.03
N GLN A 214 -12.44 -15.24 -22.46
CA GLN A 214 -13.76 -15.71 -21.98
C GLN A 214 -13.86 -15.87 -20.47
N VAL A 215 -12.77 -15.69 -19.72
CA VAL A 215 -12.77 -15.91 -18.27
C VAL A 215 -13.40 -14.72 -17.55
N ALA A 216 -14.63 -14.92 -17.05
CA ALA A 216 -15.25 -13.97 -16.14
C ALA A 216 -14.67 -14.14 -14.74
N TYR A 217 -14.27 -13.02 -14.12
CA TYR A 217 -13.88 -12.95 -12.71
C TYR A 217 -15.01 -12.29 -11.91
N PRO A 218 -16.11 -13.00 -11.58
CA PRO A 218 -17.17 -12.41 -10.79
C PRO A 218 -16.69 -12.16 -9.36
N VAL A 219 -17.03 -10.99 -8.83
CA VAL A 219 -16.94 -10.74 -7.40
C VAL A 219 -18.10 -11.45 -6.71
N GLU A 220 -17.78 -12.28 -5.72
CA GLU A 220 -18.75 -13.05 -4.94
C GLU A 220 -18.85 -12.58 -3.49
N ASP A 221 -17.75 -12.06 -2.92
CA ASP A 221 -17.76 -11.51 -1.57
C ASP A 221 -18.79 -10.38 -1.41
N LEU A 222 -19.77 -10.63 -0.55
CA LEU A 222 -20.85 -9.69 -0.24
C LEU A 222 -20.35 -8.39 0.39
N ARG A 223 -19.21 -8.41 1.10
CA ARG A 223 -18.59 -7.19 1.66
C ARG A 223 -18.07 -6.29 0.56
N VAL A 224 -17.38 -6.89 -0.42
CA VAL A 224 -16.89 -6.18 -1.60
C VAL A 224 -18.08 -5.61 -2.38
N ILE A 225 -19.10 -6.41 -2.67
CA ILE A 225 -20.30 -5.94 -3.39
C ILE A 225 -21.00 -4.79 -2.65
N GLU A 226 -21.17 -4.90 -1.32
CA GLU A 226 -21.77 -3.85 -0.51
C GLU A 226 -20.94 -2.55 -0.57
N LEU A 227 -19.61 -2.64 -0.47
CA LEU A 227 -18.71 -1.49 -0.61
C LEU A 227 -18.78 -0.86 -2.01
N LEU A 228 -18.71 -1.67 -3.07
CA LEU A 228 -18.82 -1.21 -4.46
C LEU A 228 -20.09 -0.38 -4.68
N SER A 229 -21.21 -0.80 -4.08
CA SER A 229 -22.49 -0.09 -4.17
C SER A 229 -22.48 1.31 -3.53
N LYS A 230 -21.49 1.64 -2.69
CA LYS A 230 -21.38 2.92 -1.97
C LYS A 230 -20.26 3.82 -2.47
N LEU A 231 -19.36 3.33 -3.33
CA LEU A 231 -18.21 4.12 -3.82
C LEU A 231 -18.61 5.42 -4.52
N GLU A 232 -19.78 5.46 -5.17
CA GLU A 232 -20.26 6.68 -5.81
C GLU A 232 -20.51 7.82 -4.81
N SER A 233 -21.01 7.47 -3.62
CA SER A 233 -21.29 8.43 -2.54
C SER A 233 -20.02 9.01 -1.91
N MET A 234 -18.87 8.35 -2.04
CA MET A 234 -17.57 8.79 -1.52
C MET A 234 -16.93 9.80 -2.47
N LYS A 235 -17.29 11.08 -2.36
CA LYS A 235 -16.86 12.10 -3.35
C LYS A 235 -15.36 12.41 -3.33
N ASN A 236 -14.72 12.28 -2.17
CA ASN A 236 -13.30 12.56 -1.98
C ASN A 236 -12.40 11.32 -2.15
N LEU A 237 -12.99 10.20 -2.59
CA LEU A 237 -12.24 8.98 -2.85
C LEU A 237 -11.24 9.20 -3.98
N ASN A 238 -9.96 9.06 -3.66
CA ASN A 238 -8.87 9.28 -4.61
C ASN A 238 -7.86 8.12 -4.67
N ARG A 239 -7.96 7.16 -3.74
CA ARG A 239 -7.12 5.97 -3.69
C ARG A 239 -7.95 4.69 -3.54
N ILE A 240 -7.59 3.68 -4.32
CA ILE A 240 -8.11 2.33 -4.17
C ILE A 240 -6.92 1.37 -4.01
N SER A 241 -7.02 0.53 -2.99
CA SER A 241 -6.04 -0.50 -2.70
C SER A 241 -6.72 -1.86 -2.85
N VAL A 242 -6.11 -2.80 -3.57
CA VAL A 242 -6.66 -4.15 -3.83
C VAL A 242 -5.62 -5.20 -3.46
N ARG A 243 -6.05 -6.24 -2.76
CA ARG A 243 -5.24 -7.41 -2.44
C ARG A 243 -5.70 -8.64 -3.24
N GLY A 244 -4.75 -9.36 -3.82
CA GLY A 244 -5.00 -10.63 -4.50
C GLY A 244 -5.37 -10.52 -5.97
N ASP A 245 -4.95 -11.54 -6.75
CA ASP A 245 -5.08 -11.58 -8.20
C ASP A 245 -6.54 -11.56 -8.69
N ARG A 246 -7.45 -12.25 -8.00
CA ARG A 246 -8.88 -12.33 -8.40
C ARG A 246 -9.55 -10.96 -8.42
N LEU A 247 -9.41 -10.20 -7.34
CA LEU A 247 -9.99 -8.86 -7.25
C LEU A 247 -9.31 -7.88 -8.21
N PHE A 248 -8.00 -8.04 -8.42
CA PHE A 248 -7.28 -7.26 -9.43
C PHE A 248 -7.89 -7.49 -10.82
N GLU A 249 -8.03 -8.75 -11.25
CA GLU A 249 -8.63 -9.09 -12.54
C GLU A 249 -10.10 -8.68 -12.65
N ALA A 250 -10.88 -8.79 -11.56
CA ALA A 250 -12.30 -8.47 -11.55
C ALA A 250 -12.60 -6.95 -11.58
N LEU A 251 -11.79 -6.14 -10.89
CA LEU A 251 -12.12 -4.74 -10.59
C LEU A 251 -11.20 -3.72 -11.26
N ILE A 252 -9.91 -4.06 -11.40
CA ILE A 252 -8.86 -3.14 -11.81
C ILE A 252 -8.45 -3.35 -13.25
N ASN A 253 -8.06 -4.58 -13.61
CA ASN A 253 -7.57 -4.92 -14.94
C ASN A 253 -8.70 -4.79 -15.97
N PHE A 254 -8.43 -4.13 -17.10
CA PHE A 254 -9.41 -4.04 -18.17
C PHE A 254 -9.36 -5.23 -19.13
N HIS A 255 -8.22 -5.92 -19.24
CA HIS A 255 -7.98 -6.95 -20.25
C HIS A 255 -8.83 -8.23 -20.09
N GLY A 256 -9.57 -8.39 -18.98
CA GLY A 256 -10.40 -9.58 -18.71
C GLY A 256 -11.86 -9.31 -18.28
N VAL A 257 -12.33 -8.06 -18.31
CA VAL A 257 -13.67 -7.73 -17.77
C VAL A 257 -14.67 -7.36 -18.87
N ARG A 258 -15.67 -8.22 -19.05
CA ARG A 258 -16.96 -7.85 -19.67
C ARG A 258 -17.80 -7.14 -18.61
N ASP A 259 -18.47 -6.05 -18.99
CA ASP A 259 -19.22 -5.19 -18.07
C ASP A 259 -20.25 -5.99 -17.25
N ASN A 260 -19.94 -6.26 -15.98
CA ASN A 260 -20.87 -6.86 -15.01
C ASN A 260 -21.57 -5.72 -14.24
N PRO A 261 -22.79 -5.31 -14.64
CA PRO A 261 -23.48 -4.21 -13.98
C PRO A 261 -23.72 -4.53 -12.51
N GLY A 262 -23.37 -3.58 -11.63
CA GLY A 262 -23.56 -3.71 -10.18
C GLY A 262 -22.46 -4.50 -9.43
N ARG A 263 -21.47 -5.08 -10.14
CA ARG A 263 -20.33 -5.79 -9.53
C ARG A 263 -18.97 -5.23 -9.94
N THR A 264 -18.96 -4.07 -10.56
CA THR A 264 -17.76 -3.38 -11.05
C THR A 264 -17.67 -2.00 -10.42
N ILE A 265 -16.45 -1.45 -10.38
CA ILE A 265 -16.24 -0.06 -9.98
C ILE A 265 -16.80 0.84 -11.08
N SER A 266 -17.74 1.72 -10.73
CA SER A 266 -18.36 2.60 -11.71
C SER A 266 -17.35 3.57 -12.34
N TYR A 267 -17.59 3.93 -13.60
CA TYR A 267 -16.69 4.80 -14.34
C TYR A 267 -16.49 6.17 -13.67
N MET A 268 -17.53 6.71 -13.02
CA MET A 268 -17.44 7.95 -12.26
C MET A 268 -16.49 7.84 -11.06
N VAL A 269 -16.43 6.66 -10.42
CA VAL A 269 -15.42 6.37 -9.40
C VAL A 269 -14.03 6.30 -10.03
N LYS A 270 -13.86 5.54 -11.13
CA LYS A 270 -12.56 5.38 -11.82
C LYS A 270 -11.93 6.72 -12.20
N LYS A 271 -12.75 7.70 -12.64
CA LYS A 271 -12.31 9.07 -12.94
C LYS A 271 -11.79 9.87 -11.74
N ARG A 272 -12.19 9.55 -10.50
CA ARG A 272 -11.74 10.26 -9.29
C ARG A 272 -10.45 9.69 -8.71
N ILE A 273 -10.15 8.43 -9.01
CA ILE A 273 -8.98 7.75 -8.47
C ILE A 273 -7.70 8.26 -9.13
N MET A 274 -6.80 8.76 -8.30
CA MET A 274 -5.47 9.24 -8.68
C MET A 274 -4.37 8.27 -8.26
N ARG A 275 -4.63 7.36 -7.31
CA ARG A 275 -3.66 6.40 -6.79
C ARG A 275 -4.25 5.00 -6.76
N LEU A 276 -3.51 4.03 -7.30
CA LEU A 276 -3.81 2.61 -7.14
C LEU A 276 -2.69 1.93 -6.38
N GLU A 277 -3.07 1.05 -5.45
CA GLU A 277 -2.13 0.20 -4.74
C GLU A 277 -2.56 -1.27 -4.86
N LEU A 278 -1.64 -2.11 -5.36
CA LEU A 278 -1.89 -3.51 -5.60
C LEU A 278 -1.01 -4.34 -4.67
N TRP A 279 -1.63 -5.22 -3.90
CA TRP A 279 -0.98 -6.02 -2.87
C TRP A 279 -1.04 -7.50 -3.22
N GLN A 280 0.08 -8.20 -3.02
CA GLN A 280 0.13 -9.67 -3.02
C GLN A 280 -0.46 -10.31 -4.29
N LEU A 281 -0.09 -9.77 -5.46
CA LEU A 281 -0.42 -10.39 -6.74
C LEU A 281 0.70 -11.36 -7.12
N ASN A 282 0.34 -12.49 -7.72
CA ASN A 282 1.33 -13.39 -8.30
C ASN A 282 1.89 -12.81 -9.60
N GLU A 283 1.03 -12.51 -10.58
CA GLU A 283 1.43 -11.89 -11.84
C GLU A 283 0.30 -10.98 -12.37
N PRO A 284 0.46 -9.64 -12.35
CA PRO A 284 -0.58 -8.73 -12.82
C PRO A 284 -0.95 -8.89 -14.30
N ALA A 285 -0.08 -9.50 -15.10
CA ALA A 285 -0.32 -9.74 -16.53
C ALA A 285 -0.59 -11.23 -16.82
N ARG A 286 -1.12 -11.97 -15.84
CA ARG A 286 -1.47 -13.40 -15.98
C ARG A 286 -2.46 -13.63 -17.12
N SER A 287 -3.47 -12.77 -17.26
CA SER A 287 -4.47 -12.81 -18.35
C SER A 287 -3.93 -12.36 -19.71
N GLY A 288 -2.63 -12.02 -19.80
CA GLY A 288 -1.96 -11.57 -21.02
C GLY A 288 -1.47 -10.12 -20.93
N LEU A 289 -2.29 -9.22 -20.37
CA LEU A 289 -1.98 -7.79 -20.26
C LEU A 289 -2.51 -7.23 -18.94
N ALA A 290 -1.72 -6.38 -18.31
CA ALA A 290 -2.14 -5.57 -17.18
C ALA A 290 -2.54 -4.17 -17.68
N ASP A 291 -3.83 -3.99 -17.98
CA ASP A 291 -4.37 -2.80 -18.63
C ASP A 291 -5.06 -1.84 -17.66
N PHE A 292 -4.47 -0.65 -17.51
CA PHE A 292 -4.97 0.44 -16.67
C PHE A 292 -5.60 1.61 -17.46
N THR A 293 -5.85 1.47 -18.76
CA THR A 293 -6.33 2.57 -19.64
C THR A 293 -7.63 3.24 -19.17
N ARG A 294 -8.56 2.50 -18.56
CA ARG A 294 -9.82 3.06 -18.02
C ARG A 294 -9.63 3.92 -16.76
N TRP A 295 -8.44 3.94 -16.18
CA TRP A 295 -8.09 4.77 -15.01
C TRP A 295 -7.48 6.10 -15.46
N GLU A 296 -8.24 6.88 -16.23
CA GLU A 296 -7.76 8.06 -16.96
C GLU A 296 -6.97 9.07 -16.12
N ASN A 297 -7.36 9.26 -14.86
CA ASN A 297 -6.76 10.23 -13.93
C ASN A 297 -5.72 9.64 -12.98
N LEU A 298 -5.35 8.36 -13.17
CA LEU A 298 -4.32 7.70 -12.39
C LEU A 298 -2.98 8.45 -12.52
N ARG A 299 -2.37 8.80 -11.40
CA ARG A 299 -1.07 9.49 -11.32
C ARG A 299 0.03 8.58 -10.80
N GLU A 300 -0.33 7.65 -9.92
CA GLU A 300 0.60 6.80 -9.17
C GLU A 300 0.06 5.37 -9.07
N LEU A 301 0.92 4.41 -9.39
CA LEU A 301 0.69 2.97 -9.23
C LEU A 301 1.73 2.39 -8.26
N ARG A 302 1.27 1.86 -7.14
CA ARG A 302 2.11 1.16 -6.16
C ARG A 302 1.82 -0.33 -6.17
N LEU A 303 2.87 -1.14 -6.21
CA LEU A 303 2.84 -2.59 -6.33
C LEU A 303 3.65 -3.15 -5.16
N VAL A 304 2.99 -3.88 -4.26
CA VAL A 304 3.55 -4.32 -2.98
C VAL A 304 3.45 -5.83 -2.85
N ASN A 305 4.56 -6.49 -2.48
CA ASN A 305 4.63 -7.94 -2.30
C ASN A 305 4.18 -8.72 -3.55
N ILE A 306 4.61 -8.29 -4.74
CA ILE A 306 4.26 -8.94 -6.01
C ILE A 306 5.28 -10.03 -6.32
N ASN A 307 4.84 -11.20 -6.80
CA ASN A 307 5.80 -12.25 -7.17
C ASN A 307 6.54 -11.87 -8.47
N THR A 308 5.84 -11.76 -9.60
CA THR A 308 6.44 -11.42 -10.88
C THR A 308 5.71 -10.25 -11.55
N ILE A 309 6.48 -9.31 -12.10
CA ILE A 309 5.93 -8.23 -12.94
C ILE A 309 6.67 -8.12 -14.27
N ASP A 310 5.91 -8.01 -15.36
CA ASP A 310 6.43 -7.76 -16.69
C ASP A 310 6.03 -6.37 -17.20
N PHE A 311 7.03 -5.48 -17.30
CA PHE A 311 6.83 -4.12 -17.80
C PHE A 311 6.45 -4.06 -19.28
N ASN A 312 6.70 -5.12 -20.07
CA ASN A 312 6.30 -5.17 -21.48
C ASN A 312 4.79 -5.42 -21.63
N LYS A 313 4.16 -6.05 -20.64
CA LYS A 313 2.72 -6.34 -20.60
C LYS A 313 1.93 -5.30 -19.79
N LEU A 314 2.57 -4.23 -19.35
CA LEU A 314 1.95 -3.18 -18.54
C LEU A 314 1.50 -2.02 -19.42
N VAL A 315 0.19 -1.71 -19.40
CA VAL A 315 -0.37 -0.57 -20.14
C VAL A 315 -0.90 0.48 -19.17
N LEU A 316 -0.30 1.67 -19.23
CA LEU A 316 -0.58 2.76 -18.31
C LEU A 316 -1.32 3.90 -19.01
N PRO A 317 -2.23 4.60 -18.30
CA PRO A 317 -2.88 5.80 -18.81
C PRO A 317 -1.89 6.98 -18.86
N SER A 318 -2.23 8.01 -19.64
CA SER A 318 -1.31 9.11 -19.96
C SER A 318 -0.90 9.98 -18.78
N LEU A 319 -1.74 10.07 -17.75
CA LEU A 319 -1.47 10.86 -16.55
C LEU A 319 -0.64 10.10 -15.50
N CYS A 320 -0.42 8.79 -15.69
CA CYS A 320 0.35 7.99 -14.75
C CYS A 320 1.83 8.29 -14.91
N LYS A 321 2.40 8.96 -13.91
CA LYS A 321 3.77 9.46 -13.91
C LYS A 321 4.67 8.71 -12.94
N MET A 322 4.10 7.96 -12.00
CA MET A 322 4.81 7.36 -10.89
C MET A 322 4.48 5.87 -10.77
N ILE A 323 5.53 5.06 -10.69
CA ILE A 323 5.42 3.64 -10.31
C ILE A 323 6.35 3.39 -9.12
N SER A 324 5.85 2.69 -8.11
CA SER A 324 6.65 2.19 -7.00
C SER A 324 6.44 0.69 -6.83
N LEU A 325 7.53 -0.07 -6.93
CA LEU A 325 7.60 -1.49 -6.64
C LEU A 325 8.20 -1.68 -5.25
N GLU A 326 7.56 -2.45 -4.40
CA GLU A 326 8.03 -2.74 -3.05
C GLU A 326 7.92 -4.24 -2.77
N SER A 327 9.05 -4.86 -2.41
CA SER A 327 9.16 -6.30 -2.13
C SER A 327 8.68 -7.16 -3.30
N VAL A 328 9.39 -7.13 -4.43
CA VAL A 328 9.01 -7.89 -5.64
C VAL A 328 10.01 -9.01 -5.91
N SER A 329 9.56 -10.23 -6.17
CA SER A 329 10.47 -11.37 -6.38
C SER A 329 11.21 -11.28 -7.71
N GLU A 330 10.48 -11.08 -8.82
CA GLU A 330 11.04 -11.00 -10.16
C GLU A 330 10.45 -9.82 -10.95
N VAL A 331 11.34 -9.04 -11.58
CA VAL A 331 10.98 -7.98 -12.52
C VAL A 331 11.51 -8.32 -13.91
N VAL A 332 10.62 -8.41 -14.89
CA VAL A 332 10.97 -8.40 -16.31
C VAL A 332 10.98 -6.96 -16.79
N TRP A 333 12.18 -6.45 -17.08
CA TRP A 333 12.36 -5.08 -17.57
C TRP A 333 11.83 -4.93 -18.99
N TRP A 334 11.59 -3.67 -19.41
CA TRP A 334 11.30 -3.38 -20.81
C TRP A 334 12.39 -3.95 -21.71
N ASP A 335 11.99 -4.61 -22.80
CA ASP A 335 12.89 -5.18 -23.79
C ASP A 335 13.50 -4.09 -24.67
N LEU A 336 14.37 -3.29 -24.04
CA LEU A 336 15.06 -2.14 -24.63
C LEU A 336 16.45 -2.54 -25.11
N GLU A 337 17.14 -3.41 -24.38
CA GLU A 337 18.49 -3.82 -24.75
C GLU A 337 18.51 -4.58 -26.08
N SER A 338 17.55 -5.48 -26.33
CA SER A 338 17.45 -6.19 -27.62
C SER A 338 17.33 -5.23 -28.80
N LYS A 339 16.66 -4.08 -28.60
CA LYS A 339 16.38 -3.07 -29.63
C LYS A 339 17.53 -2.12 -29.90
N ILE A 340 18.36 -1.84 -28.89
CA ILE A 340 19.42 -0.81 -28.97
C ILE A 340 20.84 -1.39 -28.86
N GLY A 341 21.00 -2.63 -28.44
CA GLY A 341 22.28 -3.24 -28.07
C GLY A 341 23.34 -3.17 -29.17
N SER A 342 22.95 -3.50 -30.41
CA SER A 342 23.83 -3.44 -31.59
C SER A 342 24.25 -2.01 -31.96
N VAL A 343 23.42 -1.02 -31.64
CA VAL A 343 23.67 0.40 -31.95
C VAL A 343 24.67 1.00 -30.96
N ILE A 344 24.60 0.58 -29.69
CA ILE A 344 25.41 1.15 -28.60
C ILE A 344 26.74 0.40 -28.39
N GLU A 345 26.96 -0.71 -29.09
CA GLU A 345 28.17 -1.53 -28.94
C GLU A 345 29.43 -0.72 -29.29
N GLY A 346 30.44 -0.76 -28.42
CA GLY A 346 31.68 0.02 -28.58
C GLY A 346 31.57 1.54 -28.36
N SER A 347 30.37 2.07 -28.16
CA SER A 347 30.11 3.52 -27.99
C SER A 347 29.63 3.87 -26.58
N THR A 348 30.18 3.18 -25.57
CA THR A 348 29.77 3.35 -24.18
C THR A 348 30.95 3.47 -23.23
N ILE A 349 30.79 4.34 -22.23
CA ILE A 349 31.74 4.52 -21.13
C ILE A 349 31.22 3.74 -19.92
N THR A 350 31.99 2.76 -19.46
CA THR A 350 31.60 1.95 -18.30
C THR A 350 32.23 2.51 -17.02
N ARG A 351 31.42 2.63 -15.96
CA ARG A 351 31.85 2.99 -14.60
C ARG A 351 31.36 1.93 -13.63
N LYS A 352 32.15 1.60 -12.60
CA LYS A 352 31.67 0.70 -11.53
C LYS A 352 30.80 1.49 -10.56
N LEU A 353 29.61 0.99 -10.23
CA LEU A 353 28.77 1.55 -9.17
C LEU A 353 29.18 0.95 -7.82
N ASN A 354 29.29 -0.37 -7.78
CA ASN A 354 29.69 -1.17 -6.62
C ASN A 354 30.41 -2.45 -7.10
N ALA A 355 30.60 -3.43 -6.21
CA ALA A 355 31.27 -4.69 -6.55
C ALA A 355 30.51 -5.54 -7.59
N THR A 356 29.19 -5.47 -7.62
CA THR A 356 28.30 -6.35 -8.40
C THR A 356 27.69 -5.67 -9.63
N THR A 357 27.58 -4.35 -9.63
CA THR A 357 26.82 -3.54 -10.58
C THR A 357 27.72 -2.55 -11.34
N LYS A 358 27.60 -2.54 -12.66
CA LYS A 358 28.26 -1.59 -13.56
C LYS A 358 27.25 -0.58 -14.12
N LEU A 359 27.67 0.66 -14.27
CA LEU A 359 26.96 1.69 -15.03
C LEU A 359 27.59 1.78 -16.42
N ARG A 360 26.75 1.76 -17.45
CA ARG A 360 27.17 1.95 -18.84
C ARG A 360 26.51 3.22 -19.36
N PHE A 361 27.30 4.26 -19.59
CA PHE A 361 26.84 5.51 -20.16
C PHE A 361 27.08 5.53 -21.66
N LEU A 362 26.14 6.06 -22.43
CA LEU A 362 26.34 6.29 -23.85
C LEU A 362 27.38 7.41 -24.08
N ASP A 363 28.41 7.15 -24.90
CA ASP A 363 29.39 8.17 -25.27
C ASP A 363 28.87 9.00 -26.45
N ARG A 364 28.51 10.25 -26.16
CA ARG A 364 28.00 11.19 -27.16
C ARG A 364 29.02 11.57 -28.23
N LYS A 365 30.32 11.33 -27.99
CA LYS A 365 31.39 11.68 -28.94
C LYS A 365 31.64 10.60 -29.98
N SER A 366 31.41 9.34 -29.63
CA SER A 366 31.66 8.20 -30.52
C SER A 366 30.46 7.83 -31.39
N LEU A 367 29.25 8.19 -30.95
CA LEU A 367 28.01 7.83 -31.65
C LEU A 367 27.58 8.91 -32.66
N LYS A 368 27.08 8.48 -33.83
CA LYS A 368 26.44 9.39 -34.78
C LYS A 368 25.19 10.03 -34.16
N PRO A 369 24.91 11.33 -34.40
CA PRO A 369 23.75 12.02 -33.85
C PRO A 369 22.41 11.34 -34.12
N ASP A 370 22.23 10.76 -35.32
CA ASP A 370 20.99 10.06 -35.70
C ASP A 370 20.75 8.81 -34.85
N ASN A 371 21.82 8.05 -34.58
CA ASN A 371 21.76 6.86 -33.72
C ASN A 371 21.47 7.23 -32.27
N LEU A 372 21.99 8.38 -31.80
CA LEU A 372 21.70 8.89 -30.47
C LEU A 372 20.21 9.24 -30.33
N GLY A 373 19.65 9.96 -31.31
CA GLY A 373 18.23 10.30 -31.35
C GLY A 373 17.33 9.07 -31.40
N LEU A 374 17.71 8.06 -32.20
CA LEU A 374 17.01 6.77 -32.28
C LEU A 374 16.99 6.06 -30.92
N CYS A 375 18.14 5.88 -30.27
CA CYS A 375 18.23 5.22 -28.97
C CYS A 375 17.38 5.95 -27.91
N GLN A 376 17.48 7.28 -27.86
CA GLN A 376 16.68 8.08 -26.93
C GLN A 376 15.17 7.94 -27.21
N SER A 377 14.76 7.98 -28.47
CA SER A 377 13.36 7.79 -28.86
C SER A 377 12.83 6.42 -28.41
N ILE A 378 13.59 5.35 -28.64
CA ILE A 378 13.19 3.98 -28.26
C ILE A 378 13.00 3.88 -26.73
N VAL A 379 13.95 4.41 -25.95
CA VAL A 379 13.86 4.38 -24.48
C VAL A 379 12.67 5.22 -23.99
N TRP A 380 12.48 6.43 -24.51
CA TRP A 380 11.35 7.29 -24.12
C TRP A 380 9.99 6.73 -24.54
N GLN A 381 9.92 6.03 -25.68
CA GLN A 381 8.69 5.34 -26.09
C GLN A 381 8.28 4.21 -25.12
N ALA A 382 9.24 3.52 -24.50
CA ALA A 382 8.92 2.51 -23.48
C ALA A 382 8.47 3.13 -22.15
N PHE A 383 9.14 4.19 -21.70
CA PHE A 383 8.75 4.91 -20.49
C PHE A 383 7.46 5.72 -20.67
N LYS A 384 7.10 6.10 -21.91
CA LYS A 384 5.94 6.91 -22.27
C LYS A 384 5.86 8.20 -21.45
N HIS A 385 5.02 8.22 -20.42
CA HIS A 385 4.75 9.38 -19.56
C HIS A 385 5.34 9.24 -18.15
N LEU A 386 6.07 8.15 -17.88
CA LEU A 386 6.67 7.90 -16.58
C LEU A 386 7.80 8.87 -16.28
N ASN A 387 7.68 9.52 -15.13
CA ASN A 387 8.64 10.48 -14.62
C ASN A 387 9.30 10.05 -13.31
N PHE A 388 8.76 9.03 -12.64
CA PHE A 388 9.32 8.51 -11.40
C PHE A 388 9.13 7.01 -11.31
N LEU A 389 10.20 6.32 -10.90
CA LEU A 389 10.21 4.89 -10.75
C LEU A 389 11.01 4.52 -9.49
N LYS A 390 10.37 3.86 -8.53
CA LYS A 390 11.00 3.40 -7.30
C LYS A 390 10.96 1.88 -7.26
N LEU A 391 12.11 1.25 -7.10
CA LEU A 391 12.24 -0.18 -6.86
C LEU A 391 12.82 -0.36 -5.47
N GLN A 392 12.03 -0.95 -4.57
CA GLN A 392 12.39 -1.27 -3.20
C GLN A 392 12.33 -2.79 -2.99
N ASN A 393 13.40 -3.40 -2.48
CA ASN A 393 13.45 -4.83 -2.15
C ASN A 393 13.06 -5.76 -3.33
N VAL A 394 13.52 -5.47 -4.53
CA VAL A 394 13.39 -6.40 -5.68
C VAL A 394 14.47 -7.47 -5.61
N THR A 395 14.08 -8.74 -5.56
CA THR A 395 15.00 -9.87 -5.43
C THR A 395 15.76 -10.11 -6.73
N THR A 396 15.07 -10.23 -7.86
CA THR A 396 15.66 -10.53 -9.17
C THR A 396 15.15 -9.63 -10.28
N VAL A 397 16.03 -9.24 -11.18
CA VAL A 397 15.67 -8.58 -12.46
C VAL A 397 16.07 -9.54 -13.58
N ARG A 398 15.11 -9.96 -14.40
CA ARG A 398 15.35 -10.90 -15.50
C ARG A 398 16.37 -10.33 -16.47
N GLY A 399 17.39 -11.12 -16.81
CA GLY A 399 18.53 -10.69 -17.62
C GLY A 399 19.57 -9.83 -16.88
N GLY A 400 19.28 -9.37 -15.65
CA GLY A 400 20.21 -8.62 -14.80
C GLY A 400 20.62 -7.25 -15.34
N LYS A 401 19.86 -6.70 -16.30
CA LYS A 401 20.18 -5.47 -17.02
C LYS A 401 18.98 -4.53 -17.02
N ILE A 402 19.25 -3.25 -16.82
CA ILE A 402 18.23 -2.20 -16.75
C ILE A 402 18.64 -1.07 -17.68
N VAL A 403 17.74 -0.61 -18.55
CA VAL A 403 17.95 0.55 -19.43
C VAL A 403 17.11 1.73 -18.93
N ILE A 404 17.73 2.90 -18.74
CA ILE A 404 17.09 4.09 -18.15
C ILE A 404 17.45 5.36 -18.96
N PRO A 405 16.51 6.30 -19.16
CA PRO A 405 16.84 7.64 -19.66
C PRO A 405 17.78 8.41 -18.72
N CYS A 406 18.81 9.02 -19.29
CA CYS A 406 19.79 9.86 -18.58
C CYS A 406 19.13 11.01 -17.80
N ALA A 407 18.07 11.61 -18.34
CA ALA A 407 17.33 12.67 -17.67
C ALA A 407 16.63 12.21 -16.37
N LEU A 408 16.10 10.99 -16.33
CA LEU A 408 15.46 10.45 -15.13
C LEU A 408 16.50 10.00 -14.10
N TYR A 409 17.60 9.41 -14.57
CA TYR A 409 18.70 9.00 -13.71
C TYR A 409 19.35 10.20 -13.00
N ASN A 410 19.76 11.23 -13.74
CA ASN A 410 20.47 12.38 -13.18
C ASN A 410 19.62 13.19 -12.18
N ASN A 411 18.30 13.24 -12.39
CA ASN A 411 17.37 13.95 -11.52
C ASN A 411 16.88 13.10 -10.32
N ARG A 412 17.51 11.94 -10.06
CA ARG A 412 17.12 11.01 -8.98
C ARG A 412 15.64 10.60 -9.04
N ARG A 413 15.13 10.46 -10.26
CA ARG A 413 13.75 10.06 -10.51
C ARG A 413 13.59 8.54 -10.62
N VAL A 414 14.68 7.82 -10.88
CA VAL A 414 14.71 6.36 -10.77
C VAL A 414 15.51 5.99 -9.52
N LEU A 415 14.84 5.38 -8.55
CA LEU A 415 15.41 4.97 -7.27
C LEU A 415 15.48 3.44 -7.22
N LEU A 416 16.69 2.90 -7.03
CA LEU A 416 16.96 1.46 -6.99
C LEU A 416 17.58 1.15 -5.61
N PHE A 417 16.78 0.69 -4.64
CA PHE A 417 17.22 0.42 -3.27
C PHE A 417 16.61 -0.88 -2.74
N PRO A 418 17.23 -1.61 -1.82
CA PRO A 418 18.55 -2.23 -1.97
C PRO A 418 18.57 -3.33 -3.05
N THR A 419 18.10 -3.05 -4.27
CA THR A 419 17.99 -3.98 -5.41
C THR A 419 19.33 -4.42 -6.03
N THR A 420 20.46 -4.14 -5.37
CA THR A 420 21.78 -4.09 -6.00
C THR A 420 22.48 -5.44 -6.21
N SER A 421 22.00 -6.55 -5.64
CA SER A 421 22.68 -7.84 -5.82
C SER A 421 22.32 -8.52 -7.16
N SER A 422 21.10 -8.36 -7.66
CA SER A 422 20.65 -9.01 -8.90
C SER A 422 20.84 -8.17 -10.16
N VAL A 423 20.94 -6.84 -10.04
CA VAL A 423 21.21 -5.94 -11.16
C VAL A 423 22.72 -5.89 -11.42
N LYS A 424 23.16 -6.54 -12.49
CA LYS A 424 24.57 -6.59 -12.91
C LYS A 424 24.97 -5.33 -13.67
N GLU A 425 24.04 -4.75 -14.44
CA GLU A 425 24.35 -3.61 -15.30
C GLU A 425 23.17 -2.65 -15.48
N ILE A 426 23.46 -1.35 -15.39
CA ILE A 426 22.51 -0.27 -15.64
C ILE A 426 23.02 0.54 -16.82
N ILE A 427 22.27 0.55 -17.91
CA ILE A 427 22.57 1.27 -19.16
C ILE A 427 21.81 2.59 -19.16
N ILE A 428 22.54 3.69 -19.30
CA ILE A 428 22.01 5.06 -19.21
C ILE A 428 22.18 5.75 -20.56
N ILE A 429 21.06 6.18 -21.16
CA ILE A 429 20.96 6.71 -22.53
C ILE A 429 20.47 8.15 -22.56
#